data_AF-A0A1W1E919-F1
#
_entry.id   AF-A0A1W1E919-F1
#
_cell.length_a   1.000
_cell.length_b   1.000
_cell.length_c   1.000
_cell.angle_alpha   90.00
_cell.angle_beta   90.00
_cell.angle_gamma   90.00
#
_symmetry.space_group_name_H-M   'P 1'
#
loop_
_entity.id
_entity.type
_entity.pdbx_description
1 polymer ?
#
loop_
_entity_poly.entity_id
_entity_poly.type
_entity_poly.pdbx_seq_one_letter_code
_entity_poly.pdbx_strand_id
1 'polypeptide(L)' 'MIENSLEFKTKVVLELLEGEKILNEIASKYEILPTSLKSWKKQFLENASLAFDKSAVVKEYMLNVRVF' A
#
# COMPACT_ATOMS: atom_id res chain seq x y z
N MET A 1 15.73 -15.90 0.57
CA MET A 1 16.23 -14.61 0.06
C MET A 1 15.00 -13.70 -0.09
N ILE A 2 14.64 -12.98 0.97
CA ILE A 2 13.37 -12.20 1.08
C ILE A 2 13.72 -10.75 1.52
N GLU A 3 14.86 -10.23 1.08
CA GLU A 3 15.38 -8.94 1.60
C GLU A 3 14.84 -7.70 0.88
N ASN A 4 13.85 -7.84 0.00
CA ASN A 4 13.17 -6.71 -0.65
C ASN A 4 11.66 -6.94 -0.88
N SER A 5 11.01 -7.79 -0.08
CA SER A 5 9.62 -8.15 -0.36
C SER A 5 8.67 -7.01 -0.03
N LEU A 6 7.83 -6.65 -1.00
CA LEU A 6 6.67 -5.77 -0.86
C LEU A 6 5.81 -6.16 0.35
N GLU A 7 5.83 -7.44 0.74
CA GLU A 7 5.18 -7.98 1.93
C GLU A 7 5.69 -7.34 3.23
N PHE A 8 7.00 -7.08 3.36
CA PHE A 8 7.56 -6.43 4.54
C PHE A 8 7.05 -4.99 4.66
N LYS A 9 7.15 -4.22 3.57
CA LYS A 9 6.65 -2.82 3.54
C LYS A 9 5.15 -2.78 3.84
N THR A 10 4.39 -3.72 3.28
CA THR A 10 2.95 -3.86 3.53
C THR A 10 2.67 -4.15 4.99
N LYS A 11 3.35 -5.14 5.60
CA LYS A 11 3.17 -5.50 7.01
C LYS A 11 3.45 -4.32 7.94
N VAL A 12 4.53 -3.59 7.70
CA VAL A 12 4.89 -2.43 8.53
C VAL A 12 3.87 -1.30 8.36
N VAL A 13 3.40 -1.03 7.14
CA VAL A 13 2.36 -0.01 6.90
C VAL A 13 1.02 -0.42 7.52
N LEU A 14 0.67 -1.71 7.50
CA LEU A 14 -0.53 -2.22 8.16
C LEU A 14 -0.45 -2.03 9.68
N GLU A 15 0.66 -2.40 10.32
CA GLU A 15 0.90 -2.17 11.76
C GLU A 15 0.80 -0.66 12.10
N LEU A 16 1.27 0.21 11.20
CA LEU A 16 1.11 1.67 11.34
C LEU A 16 -0.33 2.15 11.20
N LEU A 17 -1.14 1.51 10.35
CA LEU A 17 -2.55 1.85 10.16
C LEU A 17 -3.44 1.28 11.27
N GLU A 18 -3.03 0.17 11.89
CA GLU A 18 -3.70 -0.45 13.03
C GLU A 18 -3.73 0.48 14.26
N GLY A 19 -2.75 1.40 14.35
CA GLY A 19 -2.72 2.46 15.35
C GLY A 19 -2.20 2.02 16.72
N GLU A 20 -1.77 0.76 16.87
CA GLU A 20 -1.17 0.24 18.11
C GLU A 20 0.14 0.97 18.47
N LYS A 21 0.88 1.45 17.46
CA LYS A 21 2.14 2.14 17.64
C LYS A 21 2.18 3.42 16.81
N ILE A 22 2.80 4.45 17.38
CA ILE A 22 3.08 5.70 16.69
C ILE A 22 4.16 5.50 15.63
N LEU A 23 4.06 6.26 14.53
CA LEU A 23 4.95 6.19 13.37
C LEU A 23 6.43 6.11 13.75
N ASN A 24 6.84 6.90 14.75
CA ASN A 24 8.22 6.97 15.18
C ASN A 24 8.69 5.68 15.88
N GLU A 25 7.82 5.03 16.66
CA GLU A 25 8.11 3.75 17.33
C GLU A 25 8.27 2.62 16.31
N ILE A 26 7.42 2.58 15.29
CA ILE A 26 7.50 1.59 14.21
C ILE A 26 8.75 1.83 13.37
N ALA A 27 9.02 3.09 13.01
CA ALA A 27 10.24 3.48 12.32
C ALA A 27 11.49 3.02 13.07
N SER A 28 11.58 3.27 14.38
CA SER A 28 12.70 2.81 15.21
C SER A 28 12.76 1.29 15.36
N LYS A 29 11.63 0.59 15.53
CA LYS A 29 11.56 -0.87 15.69
C LYS A 29 12.10 -1.63 14.47
N TYR A 30 11.84 -1.12 13.29
CA TYR A 30 12.24 -1.75 12.03
C TYR A 30 13.44 -1.08 11.36
N GLU A 31 14.09 -0.13 12.04
CA GLU A 31 15.21 0.68 11.54
C GLU A 31 14.91 1.41 10.20
N ILE A 32 13.66 1.86 10.05
CA ILE A 32 13.17 2.56 8.87
C ILE A 32 13.14 4.04 9.17
N LEU A 33 13.51 4.88 8.20
CA LEU A 33 13.32 6.32 8.33
C LEU A 33 11.81 6.66 8.41
N PRO A 34 11.39 7.52 9.35
CA PRO A 34 9.98 7.91 9.49
C PRO A 34 9.43 8.59 8.22
N THR A 35 10.29 9.26 7.46
CA THR A 35 10.00 9.82 6.13
C THR A 35 9.65 8.74 5.11
N SER A 36 10.42 7.65 5.06
CA SER A 36 10.14 6.48 4.21
C SER A 36 8.82 5.84 4.59
N LEU A 37 8.56 5.67 5.89
CA LEU A 37 7.32 5.07 6.39
C LEU A 37 6.08 5.90 6.01
N LYS A 38 6.20 7.23 6.10
CA LYS A 38 5.15 8.17 5.68
C LYS A 38 4.88 8.07 4.17
N SER A 39 5.93 7.92 3.36
CA SER A 39 5.81 7.72 1.91
C SER A 39 5.13 6.40 1.57
N TRP A 40 5.50 5.30 2.23
CA TRP A 40 4.89 3.99 2.01
C TRP A 40 3.42 3.96 2.44
N LYS A 41 3.08 4.59 3.58
CA LYS A 41 1.69 4.76 4.00
C LYS A 41 0.87 5.48 2.94
N LYS A 42 1.41 6.57 2.38
CA LYS A 42 0.72 7.32 1.33
C LYS A 42 0.50 6.46 0.08
N GLN A 43 1.55 5.82 -0.42
CA GLN A 43 1.48 4.92 -1.57
C GLN A 43 0.50 3.77 -1.35
N PHE A 44 0.47 3.18 -0.15
CA PHE A 44 -0.45 2.11 0.19
C PHE A 44 -1.91 2.58 0.15
N LEU A 45 -2.21 3.73 0.76
CA LEU A 45 -3.55 4.30 0.75
C LEU A 45 -4.01 4.72 -0.65
N GLU A 46 -3.12 5.31 -1.46
CA GLU A 46 -3.43 5.66 -2.85
C GLU A 46 -3.76 4.40 -3.68
N ASN A 47 -2.93 3.34 -3.59
CA ASN A 47 -3.19 2.07 -4.27
C ASN A 47 -4.45 1.38 -3.75
N ALA A 48 -4.69 1.40 -2.43
CA ALA A 48 -5.90 0.84 -1.84
C ALA A 48 -7.14 1.60 -2.33
N SER A 49 -7.10 2.94 -2.38
CA SER A 49 -8.19 3.75 -2.90
C SER A 49 -8.51 3.42 -4.35
N LEU A 50 -7.49 3.19 -5.19
CA LEU A 50 -7.68 2.74 -6.57
C LEU A 50 -8.31 1.34 -6.66
N ALA A 51 -7.96 0.42 -5.75
CA ALA A 51 -8.57 -0.91 -5.69
C ALA A 51 -10.04 -0.88 -5.26
N PHE A 52 -10.44 0.08 -4.42
CA PHE A 52 -11.84 0.31 -4.04
C PHE A 52 -12.64 1.10 -5.08
N ASP A 53 -11.99 1.85 -5.96
CA ASP A 53 -12.62 2.52 -7.09
C ASP A 53 -12.95 1.49 -8.19
N LYS A 54 -14.12 0.84 -8.04
CA LYS A 54 -14.68 -0.15 -8.98
C LYS A 54 -14.79 0.34 -10.44
N SER A 55 -14.55 1.61 -10.72
CA SER A 55 -14.60 2.20 -12.06
C SER A 55 -13.43 1.76 -12.96
N ALA A 56 -12.30 1.33 -12.38
CA ALA A 56 -11.13 0.89 -13.16
C ALA A 56 -11.32 -0.51 -13.78
N VAL A 57 -11.99 -1.42 -13.05
CA VAL A 57 -12.19 -2.80 -13.52
C VAL A 57 -13.21 -2.85 -14.67
N VAL A 58 -14.23 -1.99 -14.66
CA VAL A 58 -15.29 -2.03 -15.67
C VAL A 58 -14.81 -1.58 -17.06
N LYS A 59 -13.82 -0.68 -17.15
CA LYS A 59 -13.33 -0.19 -18.45
C LYS A 59 -12.58 -1.25 -19.26
N GLU A 60 -11.80 -2.12 -18.62
CA GLU A 60 -10.99 -3.12 -19.34
C GLU A 60 -11.83 -4.29 -19.88
N TYR A 61 -12.90 -4.68 -19.18
CA TYR A 61 -13.86 -5.67 -19.69
C TYR A 61 -14.77 -5.10 -20.79
N MET A 62 -15.18 -3.83 -20.68
CA MET A 62 -16.06 -3.21 -21.68
C MET A 62 -15.34 -2.84 -22.98
N LEU A 63 -14.02 -2.59 -22.97
CA LEU A 63 -13.27 -2.28 -24.19
C LEU A 63 -13.11 -3.53 -25.08
N ASN A 64 -12.95 -4.71 -24.48
CA ASN A 64 -12.80 -5.97 -25.22
C ASN A 64 -14.12 -6.51 -25.80
N VAL A 65 -15.27 -6.16 -25.22
CA VAL A 65 -16.59 -6.56 -25.74
C VAL A 65 -17.04 -5.72 -26.94
N ARG A 66 -16.53 -4.49 -27.09
CA ARG A 66 -16.99 -3.56 -28.14
C ARG A 66 -16.21 -3.68 -29.46
N VAL A 67 -15.24 -4.59 -29.54
CA VAL A 67 -14.38 -4.83 -30.72
C VAL A 67 -14.75 -6.16 -31.42
N PHE A 68 -15.91 -6.73 -31.09
CA PHE A 68 -16.54 -7.81 -31.85
C PHE A 68 -17.85 -7.35 -32.47
#